data_AF-A0A9D3UYG7-F1
#
_entry.id   AF-A0A9D3UYG7-F1
#
_cell.length_a   1.000
_cell.length_b   1.000
_cell.length_c   1.000
_cell.angle_alpha   90.00
_cell.angle_beta   90.00
_cell.angle_gamma   90.00
#
_symmetry.space_group_name_H-M   'P 1'
#
loop_
_entity.id
_entity.type
_entity.pdbx_description
1 polymer ?
#
loop_
_entity_poly.entity_id
_entity_poly.type
_entity_poly.pdbx_seq_one_letter_code
_entity_poly.pdbx_strand_id
1 'polypeptide(L)'
;MGKDLNSLHNNAQRAYVDLMNQAQHIKVSLDRQTTQQISANRLRLKTSIDAVRWLSFQGYAFRGHDESSGSKNRGNFLELLSLLALYDEKVEDVLQSAPQNASYTSSTIQKRYYKFMPVEFVM
;
A
#
# COMPACT_ATOMS: atom_id res chain seq x y z
N MET A 1 40.69 30.50 17.82
CA MET A 1 39.93 30.00 19.00
C MET A 1 38.77 29.17 18.49
N GLY A 2 38.81 27.86 18.76
CA GLY A 2 38.01 26.83 18.09
C GLY A 2 36.53 26.88 18.46
N LYS A 3 35.66 26.86 17.44
CA LYS A 3 34.25 26.52 17.60
C LYS A 3 34.16 25.00 17.57
N ASP A 4 34.32 24.36 18.72
CA ASP A 4 34.06 22.92 18.83
C ASP A 4 32.56 22.67 18.63
N LEU A 5 32.21 22.07 17.49
CA LEU A 5 30.84 21.77 17.09
C LEU A 5 30.13 20.86 18.11
N ASN A 6 30.89 20.16 18.95
CA ASN A 6 30.42 19.17 19.92
C ASN A 6 30.61 19.60 21.39
N SER A 7 30.71 20.91 21.68
CA SER A 7 30.74 21.37 23.07
C SER A 7 29.46 20.94 23.82
N LEU A 8 29.59 20.64 25.12
CA LEU A 8 28.44 20.27 25.97
C LEU A 8 27.31 21.31 25.89
N HIS A 9 27.67 22.59 25.80
CA HIS A 9 26.74 23.69 25.66
C HIS A 9 25.97 23.65 24.33
N ASN A 10 26.67 23.45 23.20
CA ASN A 10 26.04 23.36 21.88
C ASN A 10 25.09 22.16 21.80
N ASN A 11 25.47 21.03 22.41
CA ASN A 11 24.63 19.84 22.46
C ASN A 11 23.39 20.04 23.33
N ALA A 12 23.53 20.64 24.52
CA ALA A 12 22.40 20.95 25.39
C ALA A 12 21.42 21.94 24.73
N GLN A 13 21.94 22.95 24.03
CA GLN A 13 21.12 23.90 23.31
C GLN A 13 20.36 23.24 22.15
N ARG A 14 20.99 22.32 21.42
CA ARG A 14 20.32 21.55 20.36
C ARG A 14 19.23 20.65 20.92
N ALA A 15 19.52 19.91 22.00
CA ALA A 15 18.53 19.07 22.67
C ALA A 15 17.33 19.88 23.19
N TYR A 16 17.55 21.09 23.69
CA TYR A 16 16.45 21.99 24.06
C TYR A 16 15.60 22.39 22.84
N VAL A 17 16.23 22.78 21.73
CA VAL A 17 15.50 23.13 20.49
C VAL A 17 14.69 21.93 19.96
N ASP A 18 15.29 20.73 19.94
CA ASP A 18 14.62 19.51 19.50
C ASP A 18 13.46 19.13 20.43
N LEU A 19 13.62 19.30 21.76
CA LEU A 19 12.56 19.08 22.74
C LEU A 19 11.37 20.02 22.51
N MET A 20 11.63 21.29 22.19
CA MET A 20 10.60 22.29 21.89
C MET A 20 9.92 22.03 20.53
N ASN A 21 10.54 21.26 19.64
CA ASN A 21 9.96 20.90 18.35
C ASN A 21 8.97 19.73 18.47
N GLN A 22 7.74 20.05 18.89
CA GLN A 22 6.66 19.07 19.08
C GLN A 22 6.36 18.22 17.83
N ALA A 23 6.58 18.74 16.63
CA ALA A 23 6.35 18.00 15.38
C ALA A 23 7.29 16.79 15.21
N GLN A 24 8.44 16.78 15.90
CA GLN A 24 9.42 15.69 15.89
C GLN A 24 9.27 14.74 17.08
N HIS A 25 8.30 14.97 17.97
CA HIS A 25 8.06 14.07 19.10
C HIS A 25 7.71 12.67 18.60
N ILE A 26 8.20 11.65 19.32
CA ILE A 26 8.05 10.24 18.95
C ILE A 26 6.58 9.89 18.68
N LYS A 27 5.67 10.35 19.55
CA LYS A 27 4.23 10.11 19.39
C LYS A 27 3.69 10.65 18.07
N VAL A 28 4.01 11.91 17.74
CA VAL A 28 3.56 12.55 16.48
C VAL A 28 4.11 11.81 15.27
N SER A 29 5.38 11.40 15.32
CA SER A 29 6.00 10.61 14.24
C SER A 29 5.32 9.24 14.07
N LEU A 30 5.03 8.54 15.16
CA LEU A 30 4.34 7.24 15.15
C LEU A 30 2.90 7.36 14.62
N ASP A 31 2.15 8.38 15.06
CA ASP A 31 0.79 8.64 14.61
C ASP A 31 0.75 8.96 13.10
N ARG A 32 1.74 9.73 12.61
CA ARG A 32 1.90 10.01 11.18
C ARG A 32 2.19 8.74 10.38
N GLN A 33 3.13 7.92 10.81
CA GLN A 33 3.45 6.65 10.15
C GLN A 33 2.25 5.71 10.11
N THR A 34 1.54 5.59 11.24
CA THR A 34 0.32 4.78 11.35
C THR A 34 -0.74 5.25 10.37
N THR A 35 -0.98 6.56 10.30
CA THR A 35 -1.95 7.15 9.38
C THR A 35 -1.57 6.90 7.91
N GLN A 36 -0.30 7.06 7.57
CA GLN A 36 0.22 6.76 6.23
C GLN A 36 0.00 5.28 5.87
N GLN A 37 0.35 4.35 6.77
CA GLN A 37 0.12 2.92 6.56
C GLN A 37 -1.36 2.57 6.38
N ILE A 38 -2.25 3.15 7.19
CA ILE A 38 -3.71 2.96 7.05
C ILE A 38 -4.18 3.47 5.69
N SER A 39 -3.74 4.66 5.28
CA SER A 39 -4.12 5.24 3.99
C SER A 39 -3.65 4.41 2.81
N ALA A 40 -2.39 3.94 2.84
CA ALA A 40 -1.82 3.07 1.83
C ALA A 40 -2.57 1.74 1.73
N ASN A 41 -2.88 1.14 2.88
CA ASN A 41 -3.63 -0.12 2.93
C ASN A 41 -5.06 0.03 2.40
N ARG A 42 -5.73 1.15 2.71
CA ARG A 42 -7.07 1.47 2.18
C ARG A 42 -7.04 1.66 0.67
N LEU A 43 -6.04 2.39 0.15
CA LEU A 43 -5.89 2.58 -1.28
C LEU A 43 -5.71 1.23 -1.99
N ARG A 44 -4.77 0.40 -1.51
CA ARG A 44 -4.53 -0.93 -2.07
C ARG A 44 -5.78 -1.81 -2.08
N LEU A 45 -6.48 -1.89 -0.94
CA LEU A 45 -7.71 -2.67 -0.81
C LEU A 45 -8.80 -2.17 -1.76
N LYS A 46 -8.96 -0.84 -1.87
CA LYS A 46 -9.93 -0.23 -2.80
C LYS A 46 -9.61 -0.59 -4.25
N THR A 47 -8.36 -0.44 -4.67
CA THR A 47 -7.91 -0.82 -6.02
C THR A 47 -8.20 -2.30 -6.31
N SER A 48 -7.92 -3.20 -5.36
CA SER A 48 -8.26 -4.62 -5.51
C SER A 48 -9.77 -4.87 -5.64
N ILE A 49 -10.60 -4.20 -4.84
CA ILE A 49 -12.06 -4.34 -4.90
C ILE A 49 -12.59 -3.81 -6.23
N ASP A 50 -12.10 -2.67 -6.70
CA ASP A 50 -12.53 -2.05 -7.96
C ASP A 50 -12.17 -2.95 -9.16
N ALA A 51 -10.98 -3.55 -9.17
CA ALA A 51 -10.55 -4.51 -10.19
C ALA A 51 -11.43 -5.78 -10.19
N VAL A 52 -11.69 -6.36 -9.02
CA VAL A 52 -12.62 -7.50 -8.89
C VAL A 52 -14.00 -7.12 -9.39
N ARG A 53 -14.52 -5.95 -8.98
CA ARG A 53 -15.84 -5.47 -9.36
C ARG A 53 -15.97 -5.36 -10.87
N TRP A 54 -14.99 -4.74 -11.51
CA TRP A 54 -14.95 -4.60 -12.95
C TRP A 54 -14.94 -5.95 -13.67
N LEU A 55 -14.06 -6.88 -13.26
CA LEU A 55 -13.97 -8.20 -13.89
C LEU A 55 -15.26 -9.01 -13.78
N SER A 56 -15.91 -9.00 -12.62
CA SER A 56 -17.18 -9.71 -12.45
C SER A 56 -18.30 -9.13 -13.28
N PHE A 57 -18.39 -7.80 -13.35
CA PHE A 57 -19.37 -7.15 -14.21
C PHE A 57 -19.21 -7.51 -15.69
N GLN A 58 -17.98 -7.82 -16.11
CA GLN A 58 -17.71 -8.28 -17.47
C GLN A 58 -17.79 -9.81 -17.64
N GLY A 59 -18.02 -10.56 -16.55
CA GLY A 59 -17.99 -12.02 -16.58
C GLY A 59 -16.59 -12.63 -16.82
N TYR A 60 -15.51 -11.86 -16.59
CA TYR A 60 -14.16 -12.33 -16.84
C TYR A 60 -13.60 -13.13 -15.66
N ALA A 61 -12.87 -14.20 -15.97
CA ALA A 61 -12.09 -14.94 -14.99
C ALA A 61 -11.04 -14.04 -14.35
N PHE A 62 -10.87 -14.13 -13.03
CA PHE A 62 -9.88 -13.29 -12.33
C PHE A 62 -8.47 -13.85 -12.51
N ARG A 63 -8.34 -15.18 -12.46
CA ARG A 63 -7.06 -15.88 -12.39
C ARG A 63 -6.52 -16.28 -13.75
N GLY A 64 -5.19 -16.23 -13.83
CA GLY A 64 -4.41 -16.87 -14.87
C GLY A 64 -4.10 -18.33 -14.54
N HIS A 65 -3.61 -19.05 -15.54
CA HIS A 65 -3.05 -20.40 -15.33
C HIS A 65 -1.73 -20.32 -14.55
N ASP A 66 -0.89 -19.33 -14.88
CA ASP A 66 0.36 -19.04 -14.20
C ASP A 66 0.41 -17.55 -13.82
N GLU A 67 0.38 -17.29 -12.51
CA GLU A 67 0.45 -15.94 -11.93
C GLU A 67 1.87 -15.54 -11.50
N SER A 68 2.87 -16.38 -11.80
CA SER A 68 4.29 -16.12 -11.51
C SER A 68 4.75 -14.83 -12.19
N SER A 69 5.77 -14.18 -11.62
CA SER A 69 6.30 -12.91 -12.15
C SER A 69 6.88 -13.03 -13.56
N GLY A 70 7.29 -14.23 -13.98
CA GLY A 70 7.82 -14.50 -15.33
C GLY A 70 6.75 -14.85 -16.37
N SER A 71 5.49 -15.00 -15.96
CA SER A 71 4.40 -15.31 -16.89
C SER A 71 4.08 -14.10 -17.77
N LYS A 72 3.80 -14.36 -19.05
CA LYS A 72 3.36 -13.34 -20.02
C LYS A 72 1.92 -12.87 -19.79
N ASN A 73 1.11 -13.69 -19.10
CA ASN A 73 -0.27 -13.37 -18.76
C ASN A 73 -0.54 -13.93 -17.37
N ARG A 74 -0.45 -13.05 -16.37
CA ARG A 74 -0.60 -13.40 -14.96
C ARG A 74 -2.06 -13.50 -14.52
N GLY A 75 -3.01 -13.43 -15.46
CA GLY A 75 -4.43 -13.40 -15.18
C GLY A 75 -4.98 -11.98 -15.11
N ASN A 76 -6.24 -11.85 -15.50
CA ASN A 76 -6.88 -10.55 -15.70
C ASN A 76 -6.86 -9.66 -14.45
N PHE A 77 -6.94 -10.24 -13.25
CA PHE A 77 -6.89 -9.47 -12.01
C PHE A 77 -5.53 -8.82 -11.79
N LEU A 78 -4.43 -9.56 -11.95
CA LEU A 78 -3.08 -9.02 -11.77
C LEU A 78 -2.73 -8.03 -12.88
N GLU A 79 -3.07 -8.34 -14.13
CA GLU A 79 -2.84 -7.44 -15.26
C GLU A 79 -3.64 -6.13 -15.12
N LEU A 80 -4.88 -6.19 -14.63
CA LEU A 80 -5.69 -4.99 -14.39
C LEU A 80 -5.11 -4.14 -13.25
N LEU A 81 -4.62 -4.75 -12.17
CA LEU A 81 -3.91 -4.02 -11.12
C LEU A 81 -2.66 -3.33 -11.67
N SER A 82 -1.86 -4.04 -12.47
CA SER A 82 -0.69 -3.45 -13.14
C SER A 82 -1.07 -2.31 -14.07
N LEU A 83 -2.19 -2.44 -14.81
CA LEU A 83 -2.70 -1.36 -15.66
C LEU A 83 -3.07 -0.12 -14.83
N LEU A 84 -3.80 -0.30 -13.72
CA LEU A 84 -4.18 0.81 -12.83
C LEU A 84 -2.94 1.50 -12.24
N ALA A 85 -1.92 0.72 -11.90
CA ALA A 85 -0.67 1.21 -11.38
C ALA A 85 0.14 2.04 -12.40
N LEU A 86 0.08 1.68 -13.68
CA LEU A 86 0.69 2.46 -14.77
C LEU A 86 0.09 3.87 -14.89
N TYR A 87 -1.18 4.06 -14.50
CA TYR A 87 -1.86 5.36 -14.59
C TYR A 87 -1.85 6.17 -13.29
N ASP A 88 -1.57 5.56 -12.14
CA ASP A 88 -1.52 6.24 -10.85
C ASP A 88 -0.30 5.78 -10.04
N GLU A 89 0.70 6.66 -9.96
CA GLU A 89 1.95 6.44 -9.22
C GLU A 89 1.68 6.06 -7.75
N LYS A 90 0.63 6.62 -7.11
CA LYS A 90 0.29 6.26 -5.74
C LYS A 90 -0.23 4.83 -5.65
N VAL A 91 -0.93 4.36 -6.67
CA VAL A 91 -1.39 2.96 -6.75
C VAL A 91 -0.19 2.03 -6.94
N GLU A 92 0.74 2.37 -7.82
CA GLU A 92 2.00 1.61 -7.98
C GLU A 92 2.77 1.53 -6.67
N ASP A 93 3.01 2.66 -6.01
CA ASP A 93 3.71 2.72 -4.74
C ASP A 93 3.07 1.81 -3.69
N VAL A 94 1.75 1.88 -3.51
CA VAL A 94 1.08 1.04 -2.50
C VAL A 94 1.06 -0.43 -2.90
N LEU A 95 0.97 -0.78 -4.19
CA LEU A 95 0.98 -2.18 -4.63
C LEU A 95 2.36 -2.82 -4.40
N GLN A 96 3.45 -2.09 -4.66
CA GLN A 96 4.82 -2.58 -4.45
C GLN A 96 5.25 -2.59 -2.98
N SER A 97 4.80 -1.63 -2.18
CA SER A 97 5.20 -1.48 -0.76
C SER A 97 4.31 -2.24 0.24
N ALA A 98 3.64 -3.31 -0.20
CA ALA A 98 2.72 -4.07 0.66
C ALA A 98 3.45 -4.70 1.87
N PRO A 99 3.06 -4.38 3.12
CA PRO A 99 3.65 -5.00 4.28
C PRO A 99 3.15 -6.44 4.43
N GLN A 100 4.07 -7.39 4.53
CA GLN A 100 3.79 -8.81 4.80
C GLN A 100 2.72 -9.39 3.85
N ASN A 101 1.54 -9.72 4.38
CA ASN A 101 0.44 -10.39 3.68
C ASN A 101 -0.62 -9.41 3.15
N ALA A 102 -0.41 -8.10 3.29
CA ALA A 102 -1.37 -7.08 2.89
C ALA A 102 -1.32 -6.75 1.39
N SER A 103 -0.89 -7.71 0.54
CA SER A 103 -0.88 -7.55 -0.91
C SER A 103 -2.28 -7.65 -1.52
N TYR A 104 -3.20 -8.37 -0.86
CA TYR A 104 -4.57 -8.65 -1.34
C TYR A 104 -4.68 -9.36 -2.69
N THR A 105 -3.55 -9.80 -3.25
CA THR A 105 -3.49 -10.44 -4.57
C THR A 105 -3.47 -11.97 -4.50
N SER A 106 -3.31 -12.53 -3.30
CA SER A 106 -3.15 -13.96 -3.16
C SER A 106 -4.37 -14.73 -3.64
N SER A 107 -4.09 -15.93 -4.12
CA SER A 107 -5.07 -16.89 -4.56
C SER A 107 -6.26 -17.02 -3.57
N THR A 108 -5.99 -17.19 -2.28
CA THR A 108 -7.02 -17.35 -1.24
C THR A 108 -7.89 -16.10 -1.11
N ILE A 109 -7.30 -14.91 -1.23
CA ILE A 109 -8.02 -13.63 -1.15
C ILE A 109 -8.90 -13.42 -2.38
N GLN A 110 -8.42 -13.74 -3.58
CA GLN A 110 -9.23 -13.68 -4.80
C GLN A 110 -10.48 -14.58 -4.73
N LYS A 111 -10.35 -15.80 -4.19
CA LYS A 111 -11.50 -16.69 -3.94
C LYS A 111 -12.47 -16.10 -2.93
N ARG A 112 -11.94 -15.42 -1.91
CA ARG A 112 -12.75 -14.75 -0.89
C ARG A 112 -13.56 -13.62 -1.52
N TYR A 113 -12.95 -12.81 -2.39
CA TYR A 113 -13.69 -11.78 -3.13
C TYR A 113 -14.84 -12.35 -3.93
N TYR A 114 -14.61 -13.41 -4.72
CA TYR A 114 -15.67 -14.09 -5.47
C TYR A 114 -16.84 -14.51 -4.57
N LYS A 115 -16.55 -15.10 -3.40
CA LYS A 115 -17.59 -15.53 -2.45
C LYS A 115 -18.41 -14.38 -1.85
N PHE A 116 -17.82 -13.19 -1.70
CA PHE A 116 -18.50 -12.02 -1.14
C PHE A 116 -19.22 -11.17 -2.18
N MET A 117 -19.07 -11.47 -3.47
CA MET A 117 -19.84 -10.77 -4.49
C MET A 117 -21.28 -11.26 -4.50
N PRO A 118 -22.27 -10.34 -4.47
CA PRO A 118 -23.67 -10.70 -4.58
C PRO A 118 -23.91 -11.50 -5.87
N VAL A 119 -24.73 -12.55 -5.75
CA VAL A 119 -25.07 -13.46 -6.87
C VAL A 119 -25.68 -12.69 -8.06
N GLU A 120 -26.27 -11.52 -7.82
CA GLU A 120 -26.80 -10.62 -8.85
C GLU A 120 -25.75 -10.03 -9.80
N PHE A 121 -24.46 -10.15 -9.48
CA PHE A 121 -23.34 -9.71 -10.34
C PHE A 121 -22.63 -10.86 -11.06
N VAL A 122 -23.11 -12.10 -10.93
CA VAL A 122 -22.63 -13.27 -11.66
C VAL A 122 -23.71 -13.66 -12.66
N MET A 123 -23.77 -12.96 -13.78
CA MET A 123 -24.54 -13.33 -14.97
C MET A 123 -23.59 -13.65 -16.11
#